data_AF-G2RDY4-F1
#
_entry.id   AF-G2RDY4-F1
#
_cell.length_a   1.000
_cell.length_b   1.000
_cell.length_c   1.000
_cell.angle_alpha   90.00
_cell.angle_beta   90.00
_cell.angle_gamma   90.00
#
_symmetry.space_group_name_H-M   'P 1'
#
loop_
_entity.id
_entity.type
_entity.pdbx_description
1 polymer ?
#
loop_
_entity_poly.entity_id
_entity_poly.type
_entity_poly.pdbx_seq_one_letter_code
_entity_poly.pdbx_strand_id
1 'polypeptide(L)' 'MALANHSNCAHSFVMLKSDNTLIQWMCQICLHGPFWVIWECRYCRLHTCRTCMDNA' A
#
# COMPACT_ATOMS: atom_id res chain seq x y z
N MET A 1 -4.48 26.12 -0.93
CA MET A 1 -5.11 24.81 -0.61
C MET A 1 -4.00 23.79 -0.52
N ALA A 2 -3.45 23.55 0.68
CA ALA A 2 -2.41 22.54 0.88
C ALA A 2 -3.12 21.20 1.10
N LEU A 3 -2.89 20.28 0.18
CA LEU A 3 -3.45 18.94 0.19
C LEU A 3 -2.77 18.14 1.31
N ALA A 4 -3.60 17.54 2.18
CA ALA A 4 -3.35 16.52 3.20
C ALA A 4 -1.89 16.37 3.73
N ASN A 5 -1.74 16.52 5.05
CA ASN A 5 -0.54 16.14 5.81
C ASN A 5 -0.10 14.68 5.52
N HIS A 6 0.68 14.46 4.46
CA HIS A 6 1.52 13.28 4.24
C HIS A 6 2.94 13.50 4.80
N SER A 7 3.11 14.43 5.73
CA SER A 7 4.41 15.05 6.00
C SER A 7 5.29 14.35 7.05
N ASN A 8 4.92 13.18 7.59
CA ASN A 8 5.82 12.25 8.30
C ASN A 8 5.02 11.04 8.85
N CYS A 9 4.55 10.14 7.99
CA CYS A 9 4.14 8.83 8.48
C CYS A 9 5.41 8.00 8.64
N ALA A 10 5.70 7.50 9.85
CA ALA A 10 6.75 6.51 10.05
C ALA A 10 6.25 5.18 9.45
N HIS A 11 6.32 5.06 8.12
CA HIS A 11 5.73 3.97 7.39
C HIS A 11 6.24 2.62 7.92
N SER A 12 5.31 1.84 8.48
CA SER A 12 5.56 0.46 8.91
C SER A 12 4.63 -0.43 8.13
N PHE A 13 5.17 -1.02 7.08
CA PHE A 13 4.40 -1.86 6.17
C PHE A 13 4.34 -3.31 6.66
N VAL A 14 3.16 -3.91 6.52
CA VAL A 14 2.97 -5.35 6.65
C VAL A 14 2.53 -5.93 5.32
N MET A 15 3.01 -7.12 5.03
CA MET A 15 2.55 -7.86 3.88
C MET A 15 1.17 -8.46 4.17
N LEU A 16 0.18 -8.06 3.38
CA LEU A 16 -1.12 -8.71 3.30
C LEU A 16 -1.10 -9.65 2.10
N LYS A 17 -1.31 -10.94 2.37
CA LYS A 17 -1.48 -11.96 1.34
C LYS A 17 -2.95 -12.37 1.31
N SER A 18 -3.53 -12.34 0.13
CA SER A 18 -4.85 -12.94 -0.08
C SER A 18 -4.66 -14.45 -0.22
N ASP A 19 -5.07 -15.23 0.77
CA ASP A 19 -5.05 -16.70 0.66
C ASP A 19 -6.12 -17.23 -0.33
N ASN A 20 -7.10 -16.39 -0.66
CA ASN A 20 -8.15 -16.71 -1.61
C ASN A 20 -8.03 -15.85 -2.89
N THR A 21 -8.29 -16.43 -4.05
CA THR A 21 -8.17 -15.80 -5.38
C THR A 21 -9.15 -14.63 -5.62
N LEU A 22 -10.11 -14.42 -4.71
CA LEU A 22 -11.14 -13.39 -4.81
C LEU A 22 -10.64 -11.98 -4.48
N ILE A 23 -9.59 -11.83 -3.67
CA ILE A 23 -9.13 -10.51 -3.23
C ILE A 23 -7.97 -10.06 -4.11
N GLN A 24 -8.28 -9.13 -5.01
CA GLN A 24 -7.33 -8.45 -5.88
C GLN A 24 -6.99 -7.07 -5.32
N TRP A 25 -5.70 -6.81 -5.09
CA TRP A 25 -5.22 -5.54 -4.57
C TRP A 25 -4.67 -4.64 -5.67
N MET A 26 -4.97 -3.35 -5.59
CA MET A 26 -4.39 -2.32 -6.46
C MET A 26 -3.52 -1.39 -5.63
N CYS A 27 -2.33 -1.07 -6.11
CA CYS A 27 -1.46 -0.13 -5.43
C CYS A 27 -2.06 1.28 -5.48
N GLN A 28 -2.18 1.96 -4.34
CA GLN A 28 -2.71 3.32 -4.26
C GLN A 28 -1.72 4.41 -4.72
N ILE A 29 -0.46 4.05 -4.97
CA ILE A 29 0.58 4.98 -5.45
C ILE A 29 0.69 4.93 -6.98
N CYS A 30 0.97 3.75 -7.54
CA CYS A 30 1.15 3.61 -8.99
C CYS A 30 -0.13 3.21 -9.73
N LEU A 31 -1.21 2.84 -9.03
CA LEU A 31 -2.46 2.34 -9.62
C LEU A 31 -2.30 1.08 -10.48
N HIS A 32 -1.16 0.38 -10.36
CA HIS A 32 -0.98 -0.92 -10.99
C HIS A 32 -1.60 -2.02 -10.13
N GLY A 33 -2.06 -3.07 -10.80
CA GLY A 33 -2.67 -4.25 -10.21
C GLY A 33 -3.29 -5.14 -11.30
N PRO A 34 -3.94 -6.25 -10.92
CA PRO A 34 -4.16 -6.73 -9.56
C PRO A 34 -2.97 -7.52 -9.00
N PHE A 35 -2.56 -7.20 -7.77
CA PHE A 35 -1.60 -7.96 -7.01
C PHE A 35 -2.29 -8.90 -6.02
N TRP A 36 -1.70 -10.07 -5.83
CA TRP A 36 -2.13 -11.09 -4.85
C TRP A 36 -1.59 -10.80 -3.45
N VAL A 37 -0.56 -9.95 -3.41
CA VAL A 37 0.14 -9.52 -2.21
C VAL A 37 0.24 -8.01 -2.28
N ILE A 38 -0.10 -7.33 -1.19
CA ILE A 38 -0.01 -5.89 -1.05
C ILE A 38 0.64 -5.56 0.29
N TRP A 39 1.22 -4.38 0.41
CA TRP A 39 1.81 -3.90 1.65
C TRP A 39 0.91 -2.82 2.23
N GLU A 40 0.36 -3.08 3.41
CA GLU A 40 -0.44 -2.11 4.14
C GLU A 40 0.41 -1.44 5.22
N CYS A 41 0.43 -0.11 5.25
CA CYS A 41 1.01 0.60 6.39
C CYS A 41 0.10 0.47 7.61
N ARG A 42 0.65 0.02 8.75
CA ARG A 42 -0.09 -0.14 10.02
C ARG A 42 -0.73 1.14 10.53
N TYR A 43 -0.16 2.31 10.18
CA TYR A 43 -0.57 3.60 10.72
C TYR A 43 -1.54 4.33 9.79
N CYS A 44 -1.21 4.46 8.51
CA CYS A 44 -2.01 5.21 7.55
C CYS A 44 -2.92 4.33 6.67
N ARG A 45 -2.86 3.00 6.80
CA ARG A 45 -3.62 2.03 5.98
C ARG A 45 -3.39 2.19 4.48
N LEU A 46 -2.23 2.74 4.10
CA LEU A 46 -1.84 2.90 2.70
C LEU A 46 -1.47 1.54 2.11
N HIS A 47 -2.10 1.18 1.00
CA HIS A 47 -1.88 -0.07 0.28
C HIS A 47 -0.93 0.15 -0.90
N THR A 48 0.26 -0.43 -0.82
CA THR A 48 1.33 -0.25 -1.82
C THR A 48 1.80 -1.60 -2.37
N CYS A 49 2.25 -1.62 -3.62
CA CYS A 49 3.00 -2.77 -4.12
C CYS A 49 4.42 -2.74 -3.55
N ARG A 50 5.16 -3.85 -3.71
CA ARG A 50 6.52 -3.99 -3.17
C ARG A 50 7.46 -2.86 -3.59
N THR A 51 7.40 -2.49 -4.87
CA THR A 51 8.23 -1.44 -5.44
C THR A 51 7.87 -0.05 -4.92
N CYS A 52 6.58 0.22 -4.72
CA CYS A 52 6.16 1.50 -4.14
C CYS A 52 6.44 1.56 -2.63
N MET A 53 6.39 0.43 -1.91
CA MET A 53 6.80 0.34 -0.51
C MET A 53 8.30 0.65 -0.34
N ASP A 54 9.16 0.12 -1.21
CA ASP A 54 10.61 0.34 -1.16
C ASP A 54 11.00 1.81 -1.43
N ASN A 55 10.16 2.52 -2.19
CA ASN A 55 10.34 3.93 -2.56
C ASN A 55 9.57 4.92 -1.65
N ALA A 56 8.94 4.47 -0.55
CA ALA A 56 8.02 5.25 0.29
C ALA A 56 8.61 5.72 1.64
#